data_AF-V4C784-F1
#
_entry.id   AF-V4C784-F1
#
_cell.length_a   1.000
_cell.length_b   1.000
_cell.length_c   1.000
_cell.angle_alpha   90.00
_cell.angle_beta   90.00
_cell.angle_gamma   90.00
#
_symmetry.space_group_name_H-M   'P 1'
#
loop_
_entity.id
_entity.type
_entity.pdbx_description
1 polymer ?
#
loop_
_entity_poly.entity_id
_entity_poly.type
_entity_poly.pdbx_seq_one_letter_code
_entity_poly.pdbx_strand_id
1 'polypeptide(L)'
;KRVAIAAGDCLVWQGFASVVIPGFIINRICTFTGIALKKGTQLGGPVRHWTTTIIGLMFIPFIIKPIDHSVEIGMDKTIRKLYPI
;
A
#
# COMPACT_ATOMS: atom_id res chain seq x y z
N LYS A 1 -5.33 30.98 1.57
CA LYS A 1 -5.64 30.11 2.73
C LYS A 1 -6.20 28.76 2.29
N ARG A 2 -7.35 28.70 1.59
CA ARG A 2 -7.95 27.43 1.10
C ARG A 2 -7.01 26.59 0.22
N VAL A 3 -6.29 27.22 -0.72
CA VAL A 3 -5.33 26.52 -1.62
C VAL A 3 -4.18 25.85 -0.84
N ALA A 4 -3.64 26.50 0.18
CA ALA A 4 -2.55 25.93 0.99
C ALA A 4 -3.01 24.72 1.80
N ILE A 5 -4.24 24.76 2.33
CA ILE A 5 -4.84 23.63 3.06
C ILE A 5 -5.10 22.46 2.10
N ALA A 6 -5.66 22.72 0.93
CA ALA A 6 -5.90 21.69 -0.09
C ALA A 6 -4.59 21.06 -0.60
N ALA A 7 -3.55 21.86 -0.80
CA ALA A 7 -2.23 21.35 -1.18
C ALA A 7 -1.64 20.44 -0.08
N GLY A 8 -1.80 20.82 1.19
CA GLY A 8 -1.41 19.98 2.33
C GLY A 8 -2.19 18.67 2.39
N ASP A 9 -3.52 18.72 2.25
CA ASP A 9 -4.39 17.55 2.21
C ASP A 9 -3.96 16.59 1.10
N CYS A 10 -3.79 17.10 -0.14
CA CYS A 10 -3.32 16.29 -1.26
C CYS A 10 -1.94 15.67 -1.01
N LEU A 11 -0.97 16.42 -0.47
CA LEU A 11 0.37 15.87 -0.20
C LEU A 11 0.33 14.72 0.80
N VAL A 12 -0.46 14.86 1.86
CA VAL A 12 -0.62 13.83 2.87
C VAL A 12 -1.35 12.62 2.29
N TRP A 13 -2.47 12.85 1.60
CA TRP A 13 -3.24 11.80 0.94
C TRP A 13 -2.40 11.00 -0.04
N GLN A 14 -1.69 11.69 -0.94
CA GLN A 14 -0.87 11.07 -1.97
C GLN A 14 0.28 10.27 -1.34
N GLY A 15 0.94 10.83 -0.32
CA GLY A 15 2.00 10.15 0.41
C GLY A 15 1.55 8.85 1.09
N PHE A 16 0.39 8.87 1.76
CA PHE A 16 -0.16 7.66 2.38
C PHE A 16 -0.68 6.65 1.34
N ALA A 17 -1.44 7.11 0.35
CA ALA A 17 -2.06 6.27 -0.65
C ALA A 17 -1.06 5.60 -1.60
N SER A 18 0.05 6.26 -1.92
CA SER A 18 1.01 5.75 -2.92
C SER A 18 2.34 5.27 -2.36
N VAL A 19 2.82 5.79 -1.23
CA VAL A 19 4.17 5.47 -0.74
C VAL A 19 4.12 4.60 0.52
N VAL A 20 3.48 5.09 1.57
CA VAL A 20 3.56 4.46 2.90
C VAL A 20 2.81 3.13 2.95
N ILE A 21 1.52 3.12 2.59
CA ILE A 21 0.68 1.92 2.75
C ILE A 21 1.02 0.86 1.69
N PRO A 22 1.11 1.17 0.38
CA PRO A 22 1.49 0.17 -0.61
C PRO A 22 2.89 -0.42 -0.35
N GLY A 23 3.86 0.42 0.00
CA GLY A 23 5.23 -0.02 0.30
C GLY A 23 5.29 -1.01 1.47
N PHE A 24 4.51 -0.76 2.52
CA PHE A 24 4.39 -1.68 3.65
C PHE A 24 3.74 -3.02 3.26
N ILE A 25 2.65 -2.98 2.49
CA ILE A 25 1.93 -4.18 2.06
C ILE A 25 2.81 -5.04 1.16
N ILE A 26 3.52 -4.45 0.18
CA ILE A 26 4.41 -5.19 -0.73
C ILE A 26 5.55 -5.85 0.06
N ASN A 27 6.19 -5.13 0.99
CA ASN A 27 7.24 -5.71 1.84
C ASN A 27 6.70 -6.91 2.66
N ARG A 28 5.47 -6.77 3.17
CA ARG A 28 4.81 -7.84 3.92
C ARG A 28 4.49 -9.05 3.04
N ILE A 29 3.99 -8.83 1.83
CA ILE A 29 3.72 -9.88 0.84
C ILE A 29 5.02 -10.61 0.48
N CYS A 30 6.09 -9.90 0.13
CA CYS A 30 7.39 -10.52 -0.18
C CYS A 30 7.93 -11.35 1.00
N THR A 31 7.80 -10.83 2.22
CA THR A 31 8.19 -11.56 3.44
C THR A 31 7.36 -12.83 3.62
N PHE A 32 6.02 -12.74 3.49
CA PHE A 32 5.13 -13.90 3.61
C PHE A 32 5.38 -14.93 2.51
N THR A 33 5.50 -14.51 1.26
CA THR A 33 5.80 -15.39 0.13
C THR A 33 7.17 -16.05 0.33
N GLY A 34 8.17 -15.32 0.82
CA GLY A 34 9.48 -15.88 1.13
C GLY A 34 9.47 -16.95 2.23
N ILE A 35 8.71 -16.72 3.31
CA ILE A 35 8.53 -17.69 4.41
C ILE A 35 7.70 -18.89 3.94
N ALA A 36 6.61 -18.64 3.24
CA ALA A 36 5.70 -19.67 2.72
C ALA A 36 6.42 -20.59 1.73
N LEU A 37 7.18 -20.04 0.77
CA LEU A 37 7.98 -20.86 -0.14
C LEU A 37 9.08 -21.64 0.59
N LYS A 38 9.75 -21.03 1.59
CA LYS A 38 10.77 -21.75 2.38
C LYS A 38 10.19 -22.93 3.16
N LYS A 39 8.93 -22.84 3.61
CA LYS A 39 8.24 -23.92 4.35
C LYS A 39 7.50 -24.92 3.46
N GLY A 40 6.99 -24.49 2.30
CA GLY A 40 6.05 -25.27 1.49
C GLY A 40 6.66 -25.94 0.25
N THR A 41 7.76 -25.45 -0.30
CA THR A 41 8.27 -25.94 -1.60
C THR A 41 9.79 -25.81 -1.74
N GLN A 42 10.50 -26.87 -2.18
CA GLN A 42 11.91 -26.81 -2.57
C GLN A 42 12.10 -26.23 -3.99
N LEU A 43 11.46 -25.10 -4.29
CA LEU A 43 11.59 -24.44 -5.60
C LEU A 43 12.95 -23.75 -5.71
N GLY A 44 13.65 -23.97 -6.84
CA GLY A 44 14.92 -23.31 -7.14
C GLY A 44 14.81 -21.78 -7.14
N GLY A 45 15.90 -21.10 -6.74
CA GLY A 45 15.95 -19.65 -6.53
C GLY A 45 15.28 -18.79 -7.61
N PRO A 46 15.52 -19.02 -8.92
CA PRO A 46 14.93 -18.21 -9.99
C PRO A 46 13.39 -18.31 -10.06
N VAL A 47 12.84 -19.51 -9.94
CA VAL A 47 11.38 -19.75 -10.06
C VAL A 47 10.63 -19.10 -8.90
N ARG A 48 11.24 -19.10 -7.70
CA ARG A 48 10.73 -18.43 -6.50
C ARG A 48 10.61 -16.92 -6.66
N HIS A 49 11.59 -16.27 -7.30
CA HIS A 49 11.54 -14.82 -7.54
C HIS A 49 10.46 -14.45 -8.55
N TRP A 50 10.36 -15.19 -9.67
CA TRP A 50 9.33 -14.94 -10.68
C TRP A 50 7.91 -15.16 -10.16
N THR A 51 7.67 -16.23 -9.39
CA THR A 51 6.35 -16.45 -8.77
C THR A 51 5.99 -15.35 -7.78
N THR A 52 6.94 -14.89 -6.96
CA THR A 52 6.69 -13.79 -6.02
C THR A 52 6.33 -12.49 -6.75
N THR A 53 7.02 -12.17 -7.84
CA THR A 53 6.75 -10.98 -8.65
C THR A 53 5.41 -11.05 -9.38
N ILE A 54 5.07 -12.20 -9.98
CA ILE A 54 3.78 -12.40 -10.66
C ILE A 54 2.62 -12.28 -9.68
N ILE A 55 2.74 -12.91 -8.50
CA ILE A 55 1.75 -12.80 -7.42
C ILE A 55 1.63 -11.34 -6.95
N GLY A 56 2.77 -10.65 -6.77
CA GLY A 56 2.81 -9.24 -6.41
C GLY A 56 2.08 -8.35 -7.43
N LEU A 57 2.37 -8.52 -8.72
CA LEU A 57 1.71 -7.79 -9.81
C LEU A 57 0.20 -8.06 -9.85
N MET A 58 -0.20 -9.33 -9.68
CA MET A 58 -1.61 -9.72 -9.62
C MET A 58 -2.34 -9.12 -8.42
N PHE A 59 -1.64 -8.86 -7.32
CA PHE A 59 -2.23 -8.27 -6.11
C PHE A 59 -2.44 -6.75 -6.22
N ILE A 60 -1.72 -6.05 -7.11
CA ILE A 60 -1.84 -4.60 -7.32
C ILE A 60 -3.31 -4.15 -7.52
N PRO A 61 -4.11 -4.71 -8.46
CA PRO A 61 -5.50 -4.30 -8.65
C PRO A 61 -6.40 -4.52 -7.43
N PHE A 62 -6.05 -5.48 -6.56
CA PHE A 62 -6.80 -5.76 -5.33
C PHE A 62 -6.43 -4.85 -4.17
N ILE A 63 -5.21 -4.30 -4.18
CA ILE A 63 -4.70 -3.48 -3.09
C ILE A 63 -5.08 -2.00 -3.26
N ILE A 64 -5.10 -1.48 -4.50
CA ILE A 64 -5.22 -0.03 -4.74
C ILE A 64 -6.53 0.55 -4.18
N LYS A 65 -7.70 0.03 -4.57
CA LYS A 65 -9.00 0.55 -4.14
C LYS A 65 -9.22 0.54 -2.62
N PRO A 66 -8.92 -0.55 -1.89
CA PRO A 66 -9.09 -0.54 -0.44
C PRO A 66 -8.08 0.35 0.29
N ILE A 67 -6.84 0.51 -0.23
CA ILE A 67 -5.90 1.50 0.33
C ILE A 67 -6.49 2.90 0.18
N ASP A 68 -6.88 3.26 -1.03
CA ASP A 68 -7.42 4.58 -1.37
C ASP A 68 -8.55 4.97 -0.40
N HIS A 69 -9.53 4.08 -0.25
CA HIS A 69 -10.66 4.29 0.66
C HIS A 69 -10.23 4.32 2.14
N SER A 70 -9.23 3.54 2.54
CA SER A 70 -8.73 3.54 3.93
C SER A 70 -8.00 4.83 4.28
N VAL A 71 -7.22 5.37 3.34
CA VAL A 71 -6.53 6.66 3.50
C VAL A 71 -7.54 7.79 3.58
N GLU A 72 -8.54 7.78 2.69
CA GLU A 72 -9.63 8.75 2.69
C GLU A 72 -10.35 8.80 4.04
N ILE A 73 -10.81 7.63 4.54
CA ILE A 73 -11.46 7.52 5.85
C ILE A 73 -10.53 7.95 6.99
N GLY A 74 -9.24 7.63 6.90
CA GLY A 74 -8.23 8.02 7.88
C GLY A 74 -8.08 9.53 7.95
N MET A 75 -8.01 10.19 6.81
CA MET A 75 -7.92 11.64 6.70
C MET A 75 -9.21 12.35 7.13
N ASP A 76 -10.37 11.80 6.79
CA ASP A 76 -11.68 12.28 7.25
C ASP A 76 -11.79 12.25 8.78
N LYS A 77 -11.25 11.20 9.41
CA LYS A 77 -11.31 11.04 10.87
C LYS A 77 -10.27 11.85 11.63
N THR A 78 -9.21 12.32 10.98
CA THR A 78 -8.06 12.98 11.61
C THR A 78 -7.88 14.42 11.15
N ILE A 79 -7.28 14.61 9.98
CA ILE A 79 -6.79 15.90 9.50
C ILE A 79 -7.96 16.83 9.14
N ARG A 80 -9.02 16.32 8.51
CA ARG A 80 -10.19 17.13 8.14
C ARG A 80 -11.04 17.58 9.32
N LYS A 81 -10.87 16.98 10.51
CA LYS A 81 -11.44 17.52 11.77
C LYS A 81 -10.69 18.75 12.29
N LEU A 82 -9.42 18.92 11.94
CA LEU A 82 -8.60 20.03 12.41
C LEU A 82 -8.85 21.33 11.62
N TYR A 83 -9.41 21.21 10.42
CA TYR A 83 -9.95 22.32 9.65
C TYR A 83 -11.34 21.94 9.13
N PRO A 84 -12.41 22.14 9.92
CA PRO A 84 -13.75 22.14 9.35
C PRO A 84 -13.82 23.31 8.38
N ILE A 85 -13.71 23.04 7.08
CA ILE A 85 -13.92 24.04 6.02
C ILE A 85 -15.41 24.34 5.91
#